data_AF-A0A136A555-F1
#
_entry.id   AF-A0A136A555-F1
#
_cell.length_a   1.000
_cell.length_b   1.000
_cell.length_c   1.000
_cell.angle_alpha   90.00
_cell.angle_beta   90.00
_cell.angle_gamma   90.00
#
_symmetry.space_group_name_H-M   'P 1'
#
loop_
_entity.id
_entity.type
_entity.pdbx_description
1 polymer ?
#
loop_
_entity_poly.entity_id
_entity_poly.type
_entity_poly.pdbx_seq_one_letter_code
_entity_poly.pdbx_strand_id
1 'polypeptide(L)'
;MLSPASQVLERNAELFSTGKWLLVNPTDAHVCQALGNSNIAVFHQFYDIYQQSKQAGKTAEHTFGAAYPTNQQFDGAVIYMPKAKEHAKMLLANVAACLKQGANLLLVGENKSGVKSADKMLEPYCEQVNKIDSARHCALYGGQVSKVAKPFVLAQWQTTQTIEIAGLQYQICSLPGVFNHGQVDTGTRVLLENLPPYHGGRVLDFGCGAGIIGCFVALTKKDTKVVMSDVSALAVHCAKQSALLNKLEIDVVASNGLQDLSPKFTTVITNPPFHTGIQTDYSVTENFIAGLKNYLTSEGSLILVANQFLRYAELLEKRFKAVNLIKQTTQFSVYLCQRSK
;
A
#
# COMPACT_ATOMS: atom_id res chain seq x y z
N MET A 1 6.07 -10.59 -17.15
CA MET A 1 7.27 -9.90 -17.68
C MET A 1 8.02 -9.30 -16.50
N LEU A 2 9.35 -9.31 -16.50
CA LEU A 2 10.16 -8.73 -15.42
C LEU A 2 10.11 -7.20 -15.44
N SER A 3 10.00 -6.59 -14.26
CA SER A 3 10.12 -5.14 -14.11
C SER A 3 11.55 -4.66 -14.41
N PRO A 4 11.76 -3.36 -14.70
CA PRO A 4 13.11 -2.81 -14.90
C PRO A 4 14.06 -3.08 -13.73
N ALA A 5 13.56 -3.02 -12.48
CA ALA A 5 14.36 -3.33 -11.30
C ALA A 5 14.71 -4.83 -11.23
N SER A 6 13.77 -5.72 -11.52
CA SER A 6 14.02 -7.16 -11.56
C SER A 6 14.97 -7.58 -12.68
N GLN A 7 14.96 -6.89 -13.83
CA GLN A 7 15.94 -7.09 -14.90
C GLN A 7 17.37 -6.71 -14.45
N VAL A 8 17.53 -5.73 -13.56
CA VAL A 8 18.85 -5.47 -12.95
C VAL A 8 19.26 -6.64 -12.07
N LEU A 9 18.34 -7.25 -11.30
CA LEU A 9 18.65 -8.41 -10.49
C LEU A 9 19.00 -9.64 -11.34
N GLU A 10 18.25 -9.91 -12.41
CA GLU A 10 18.50 -11.01 -13.36
C GLU A 10 19.90 -10.91 -13.99
N ARG A 11 20.33 -9.70 -14.37
CA ARG A 11 21.70 -9.47 -14.87
C ARG A 11 22.80 -9.81 -13.86
N ASN A 12 22.46 -9.84 -12.58
CA ASN A 12 23.35 -10.13 -11.48
C ASN A 12 22.93 -11.43 -10.76
N ALA A 13 22.26 -12.37 -11.45
CA ALA A 13 21.72 -13.60 -10.88
C ALA A 13 22.77 -14.43 -10.13
N GLU A 14 24.04 -14.39 -10.56
CA GLU A 14 25.17 -15.05 -9.88
C GLU A 14 25.31 -14.64 -8.41
N LEU A 15 24.99 -13.38 -8.04
CA LEU A 15 25.00 -12.92 -6.64
C LEU A 15 23.99 -13.70 -5.78
N PHE A 16 22.89 -14.13 -6.39
CA PHE A 16 21.78 -14.81 -5.74
C PHE A 16 21.88 -16.33 -5.88
N SER A 17 22.88 -16.87 -6.58
CA SER A 17 22.96 -18.29 -6.94
C SER A 17 23.09 -19.24 -5.73
N THR A 18 23.65 -18.75 -4.62
CA THR A 18 23.90 -19.52 -3.40
C THR A 18 23.38 -18.81 -2.16
N GLY A 19 23.15 -19.58 -1.10
CA GLY A 19 22.64 -19.06 0.18
C GLY A 19 21.12 -18.90 0.20
N LYS A 20 20.61 -18.59 1.40
CA LYS A 20 19.19 -18.32 1.66
C LYS A 20 18.91 -16.83 1.51
N TRP A 21 18.03 -16.46 0.59
CA TRP A 21 17.75 -15.05 0.27
C TRP A 21 16.36 -14.60 0.64
N LEU A 22 16.24 -13.33 1.03
CA LEU A 22 14.96 -12.64 1.22
C LEU A 22 14.77 -11.55 0.16
N LEU A 23 13.79 -11.73 -0.72
CA LEU A 23 13.35 -10.69 -1.66
C LEU A 23 12.22 -9.88 -1.05
N VAL A 24 12.36 -8.56 -0.99
CA VAL A 24 11.41 -7.68 -0.31
C VAL A 24 10.75 -6.72 -1.28
N ASN A 25 9.42 -6.80 -1.35
CA ASN A 25 8.54 -6.01 -2.21
C ASN A 25 8.91 -6.04 -3.70
N PRO A 26 9.16 -7.22 -4.31
CA PRO A 26 9.36 -7.26 -5.76
C PRO A 26 8.16 -6.62 -6.47
N THR A 27 8.41 -6.01 -7.61
CA THR A 27 7.38 -5.31 -8.40
C THR A 27 6.82 -6.16 -9.54
N ASP A 28 7.16 -7.45 -9.56
CA ASP A 28 6.60 -8.45 -10.45
C ASP A 28 6.63 -9.84 -9.80
N ALA A 29 5.90 -10.78 -10.39
CA ALA A 29 5.72 -12.14 -9.87
C ALA A 29 6.76 -13.17 -10.34
N HIS A 30 7.69 -12.79 -11.23
CA HIS A 30 8.54 -13.75 -11.96
C HIS A 30 10.03 -13.66 -11.60
N VAL A 31 10.45 -12.63 -10.85
CA VAL A 31 11.86 -12.44 -10.48
C VAL A 31 12.50 -13.67 -9.82
N CYS A 32 11.77 -14.41 -8.99
CA CYS A 32 12.33 -15.61 -8.34
C CYS A 32 12.72 -16.70 -9.36
N GLN A 33 11.93 -16.86 -10.43
CA GLN A 33 12.24 -17.81 -11.50
C GLN A 33 13.47 -17.36 -12.29
N ALA A 34 13.59 -16.05 -12.54
CA ALA A 34 14.72 -15.48 -13.27
C ALA A 34 16.04 -15.58 -12.50
N LEU A 35 16.01 -15.52 -11.16
CA LEU A 35 17.21 -15.67 -10.33
C LEU A 35 17.69 -17.12 -10.20
N GLY A 36 16.85 -18.12 -10.51
CA GLY A 36 17.25 -19.52 -10.54
C GLY A 36 17.61 -20.18 -9.19
N ASN A 37 17.52 -19.46 -8.06
CA ASN A 37 17.78 -19.99 -6.72
C ASN A 37 16.49 -20.52 -6.08
N SER A 38 16.50 -21.79 -5.65
CA SER A 38 15.37 -22.46 -5.00
C SER A 38 15.16 -22.07 -3.53
N ASN A 39 16.14 -21.41 -2.89
CA ASN A 39 16.13 -21.00 -1.48
C ASN A 39 15.89 -19.49 -1.32
N ILE A 40 14.86 -19.01 -2.01
CA ILE A 40 14.37 -17.63 -1.92
C ILE A 40 13.05 -17.61 -1.15
N ALA A 41 13.00 -16.80 -0.09
CA ALA A 41 11.75 -16.35 0.51
C ALA A 41 11.40 -14.95 -0.02
N VAL A 42 10.11 -14.63 -0.07
CA VAL A 42 9.63 -13.34 -0.57
C VAL A 42 8.70 -12.69 0.44
N PHE A 43 9.03 -11.48 0.84
CA PHE A 43 8.22 -10.63 1.69
C PHE A 43 7.48 -9.57 0.87
N HIS A 44 6.17 -9.48 1.06
CA HIS A 44 5.27 -8.58 0.35
C HIS A 44 4.54 -7.67 1.33
N GLN A 45 4.51 -6.38 1.01
CA GLN A 45 3.62 -5.39 1.63
C GLN A 45 2.48 -4.95 0.69
N PHE A 46 2.44 -5.47 -0.54
CA PHE A 46 1.39 -5.18 -1.52
C PHE A 46 0.70 -6.48 -1.94
N TYR A 47 -0.61 -6.50 -1.76
CA TYR A 47 -1.42 -7.72 -1.84
C TYR A 47 -1.62 -8.23 -3.28
N ASP A 48 -1.69 -7.32 -4.24
CA ASP A 48 -1.77 -7.61 -5.67
C ASP A 48 -0.56 -8.41 -6.17
N ILE A 49 0.66 -7.94 -5.88
CA ILE A 49 1.88 -8.65 -6.27
C ILE A 49 2.05 -9.94 -5.47
N TYR A 50 1.66 -9.96 -4.19
CA TYR A 50 1.66 -11.19 -3.39
C TYR A 50 0.77 -12.27 -4.03
N GLN A 51 -0.45 -11.93 -4.44
CA GLN A 51 -1.37 -12.87 -5.10
C GLN A 51 -0.79 -13.39 -6.41
N GLN A 52 -0.29 -12.49 -7.27
CA GLN A 52 0.33 -12.88 -8.55
C GLN A 52 1.56 -13.77 -8.33
N SER A 53 2.39 -13.42 -7.34
CA SER A 53 3.59 -14.16 -6.97
C SER A 53 3.27 -15.56 -6.45
N LYS A 54 2.23 -15.71 -5.62
CA LYS A 54 1.76 -17.03 -5.16
C LYS A 54 1.18 -17.90 -6.28
N GLN A 55 0.55 -17.30 -7.28
CA GLN A 55 0.05 -18.03 -8.45
C GLN A 55 1.18 -18.47 -9.38
N ALA A 56 2.23 -17.65 -9.53
CA ALA A 56 3.38 -17.93 -10.38
C ALA A 56 4.44 -18.83 -9.72
N GLY A 57 4.65 -18.68 -8.41
CA GLY A 57 5.70 -19.34 -7.64
C GLY A 57 5.28 -20.73 -7.16
N LYS A 58 5.89 -21.79 -7.70
CA LYS A 58 5.64 -23.17 -7.24
C LYS A 58 6.46 -23.60 -6.01
N THR A 59 7.50 -22.84 -5.62
CA THR A 59 8.48 -23.29 -4.62
C THR A 59 8.92 -22.25 -3.58
N ALA A 60 8.79 -20.95 -3.84
CA ALA A 60 9.24 -19.91 -2.91
C ALA A 60 8.25 -19.73 -1.75
N GLU A 61 8.76 -19.41 -0.55
CA GLU A 61 7.93 -19.06 0.61
C GLU A 61 7.49 -17.59 0.50
N HIS A 62 6.18 -17.33 0.41
CA HIS A 62 5.63 -15.97 0.30
C HIS A 62 4.95 -15.53 1.59
N THR A 63 5.42 -14.43 2.18
CA THR A 63 4.86 -13.79 3.37
C THR A 63 4.25 -12.44 3.02
N PHE A 64 3.01 -12.17 3.46
CA PHE A 64 2.36 -10.87 3.35
C PHE A 64 2.11 -10.27 4.73
N GLY A 65 2.54 -9.03 4.96
CA GLY A 65 2.36 -8.38 6.27
C GLY A 65 2.99 -6.99 6.36
N ALA A 66 2.69 -6.26 7.43
CA ALA A 66 3.25 -4.92 7.66
C ALA A 66 4.76 -4.96 7.93
N ALA A 67 5.26 -6.06 8.51
CA ALA A 67 6.66 -6.35 8.74
C ALA A 67 6.92 -7.84 8.56
N TYR A 68 8.14 -8.22 8.19
CA TYR A 68 8.58 -9.60 8.14
C TYR A 68 8.86 -10.13 9.55
N PRO A 69 8.42 -11.35 9.90
CA PRO A 69 8.77 -11.99 11.16
C PRO A 69 10.29 -12.20 11.28
N THR A 70 10.91 -11.71 12.35
CA THR A 70 12.37 -11.76 12.54
C THR A 70 12.86 -13.09 13.13
N ASN A 71 12.14 -14.19 12.86
CA ASN A 71 12.45 -15.53 13.41
C ASN A 71 13.38 -16.35 12.50
N GLN A 72 13.65 -15.87 11.29
CA GLN A 72 14.55 -16.52 10.33
C GLN A 72 15.81 -15.66 10.08
N GLN A 73 16.89 -16.33 9.70
CA GLN A 73 18.17 -15.71 9.36
C GLN A 73 18.54 -16.01 7.91
N PHE A 74 18.92 -14.98 7.15
CA PHE A 74 19.24 -15.05 5.71
C PHE A 74 20.71 -14.72 5.44
N ASP A 75 21.25 -15.30 4.35
CA ASP A 75 22.60 -15.03 3.83
C ASP A 75 22.63 -13.79 2.94
N GLY A 76 21.47 -13.34 2.48
CA GLY A 76 21.31 -12.04 1.86
C GLY A 76 19.87 -11.59 1.74
N ALA A 77 19.66 -10.30 1.52
CA ALA A 77 18.37 -9.73 1.18
C ALA A 77 18.50 -8.63 0.13
N VAL A 78 17.47 -8.50 -0.69
CA VAL A 78 17.31 -7.38 -1.62
C VAL A 78 15.97 -6.71 -1.40
N ILE A 79 16.00 -5.41 -1.17
CA ILE A 79 14.81 -4.59 -0.98
C ILE A 79 14.58 -3.75 -2.23
N TYR A 80 13.40 -3.86 -2.80
CA TYR A 80 12.94 -2.94 -3.83
C TYR A 80 12.60 -1.61 -3.16
N MET A 81 13.31 -0.57 -3.59
CA MET A 81 13.28 0.74 -2.97
C MET A 81 11.86 1.33 -3.00
N PRO A 82 11.21 1.56 -1.84
CA PRO A 82 9.93 2.25 -1.83
C PRO A 82 10.11 3.72 -2.17
N LYS A 83 9.02 4.39 -2.58
CA LYS A 83 9.04 5.82 -2.93
C LYS A 83 9.39 6.71 -1.73
N ALA A 84 8.95 6.33 -0.52
CA ALA A 84 9.17 7.11 0.70
C ALA A 84 10.43 6.66 1.43
N LYS A 85 11.32 7.60 1.76
CA LYS A 85 12.58 7.31 2.46
C LYS A 85 12.38 6.72 3.85
N GLU A 86 11.41 7.21 4.61
CA GLU A 86 11.11 6.66 5.95
C GLU A 86 10.61 5.22 5.89
N HIS A 87 9.85 4.87 4.84
CA HIS A 87 9.46 3.49 4.59
C HIS A 87 10.67 2.60 4.26
N ALA A 88 11.61 3.10 3.44
CA ALA A 88 12.86 2.39 3.15
C ALA A 88 13.68 2.14 4.43
N LYS A 89 13.79 3.14 5.31
CA LYS A 89 14.49 3.01 6.60
C LYS A 89 13.83 1.96 7.50
N MET A 90 12.50 1.97 7.60
CA MET A 90 11.76 0.97 8.38
C MET A 90 11.98 -0.44 7.82
N LEU A 91 11.93 -0.62 6.49
CA LEU A 91 12.21 -1.91 5.85
C LEU A 91 13.64 -2.37 6.08
N LEU A 92 14.63 -1.49 5.94
CA LEU A 92 16.02 -1.81 6.24
C LEU A 92 16.20 -2.27 7.68
N ALA A 93 15.58 -1.59 8.65
CA ALA A 93 15.65 -2.01 10.06
C ALA A 93 15.02 -3.39 10.28
N ASN A 94 13.88 -3.66 9.64
CA ASN A 94 13.21 -4.96 9.72
C ASN A 94 14.02 -6.08 9.08
N VAL A 95 14.55 -5.84 7.88
CA VAL A 95 15.29 -6.84 7.10
C VAL A 95 16.65 -7.09 7.70
N ALA A 96 17.37 -6.05 8.15
CA ALA A 96 18.67 -6.22 8.80
C ALA A 96 18.58 -7.08 10.07
N ALA A 97 17.48 -7.01 10.82
CA ALA A 97 17.23 -7.89 11.97
C ALA A 97 17.05 -9.38 11.59
N CYS A 98 16.87 -9.69 10.30
CA CYS A 98 16.74 -11.03 9.75
C CYS A 98 18.03 -11.50 9.05
N LEU A 99 19.11 -10.72 9.06
CA LEU A 99 20.35 -11.03 8.35
C LEU A 99 21.44 -11.53 9.28
N LYS A 100 22.19 -12.54 8.82
CA LYS A 100 23.42 -12.99 9.48
C LYS A 100 24.49 -11.90 9.38
N GLN A 101 25.43 -11.91 10.33
CA GLN A 101 26.66 -11.13 10.19
C GLN A 101 27.39 -11.56 8.89
N GLY A 102 27.83 -10.58 8.08
CA GLY A 102 28.45 -10.80 6.78
C GLY A 102 27.48 -11.06 5.62
N ALA A 103 26.17 -11.14 5.88
CA ALA A 103 25.16 -11.31 4.83
C ALA A 103 25.08 -10.09 3.90
N ASN A 104 24.67 -10.31 2.65
CA ASN A 104 24.48 -9.22 1.69
C ASN A 104 23.18 -8.45 1.99
N LEU A 105 23.25 -7.12 2.09
CA LEU A 105 22.08 -6.25 2.16
C LEU A 105 22.06 -5.31 0.96
N LEU A 106 21.07 -5.50 0.09
CA LEU A 106 20.98 -4.85 -1.20
C LEU A 106 19.73 -3.98 -1.33
N LEU A 107 19.84 -2.87 -2.06
CA LEU A 107 18.74 -2.00 -2.48
C LEU A 107 18.70 -1.90 -4.00
N VAL A 108 17.55 -2.21 -4.60
CA VAL A 108 17.31 -2.05 -6.04
C VAL A 108 16.18 -1.08 -6.28
N GLY A 109 16.29 -0.20 -7.27
CA GLY A 109 15.20 0.71 -7.60
C GLY A 109 15.53 1.67 -8.73
N GLU A 110 14.55 2.48 -9.10
CA GLU A 110 14.70 3.48 -10.15
C GLU A 110 15.53 4.69 -9.69
N ASN A 111 16.37 5.20 -10.59
CA ASN A 111 17.22 6.37 -10.37
C ASN A 111 16.44 7.64 -9.99
N LYS A 112 15.20 7.76 -10.47
CA LYS A 112 14.30 8.89 -10.17
C LYS A 112 13.44 8.67 -8.93
N SER A 113 13.51 7.48 -8.32
CA SER A 113 12.65 7.07 -7.20
C SER A 113 13.44 6.89 -5.90
N GLY A 114 14.58 7.59 -5.77
CA GLY A 114 15.31 7.72 -4.52
C GLY A 114 16.45 6.72 -4.27
N VAL A 115 16.64 5.71 -5.15
CA VAL A 115 17.69 4.68 -4.99
C VAL A 115 19.10 5.27 -4.93
N LYS A 116 19.33 6.47 -5.49
CA LYS A 116 20.62 7.17 -5.41
C LYS A 116 21.06 7.54 -3.99
N SER A 117 20.16 7.48 -3.02
CA SER A 117 20.46 7.67 -1.60
C SER A 117 20.66 6.37 -0.82
N ALA A 118 20.76 5.23 -1.53
CA ALA A 118 20.97 3.91 -0.94
C ALA A 118 22.26 3.82 -0.12
N ASP A 119 23.33 4.49 -0.56
CA ASP A 119 24.60 4.60 0.16
C ASP A 119 24.40 5.04 1.62
N LYS A 120 23.72 6.19 1.82
CA LYS A 120 23.44 6.75 3.15
C LYS A 120 22.45 5.91 3.95
N MET A 121 21.55 5.21 3.27
CA MET A 121 20.56 4.35 3.94
C MET A 121 21.16 3.04 4.44
N LEU A 122 22.18 2.52 3.76
CA LEU A 122 22.85 1.27 4.10
C LEU A 122 24.00 1.46 5.11
N GLU A 123 24.56 2.67 5.22
CA GLU A 123 25.63 3.02 6.16
C GLU A 123 25.38 2.58 7.61
N PRO A 124 24.17 2.62 8.19
CA PRO A 124 23.93 2.12 9.54
C PRO A 124 24.17 0.62 9.72
N TYR A 125 24.24 -0.16 8.64
CA TYR A 125 24.34 -1.62 8.64
C TYR A 125 25.64 -2.14 8.02
N CYS A 126 26.17 -1.43 7.03
CA CYS A 126 27.35 -1.82 6.25
C CYS A 126 28.46 -0.78 6.42
N GLU A 127 29.71 -1.21 6.64
CA GLU A 127 30.88 -0.32 6.64
C GLU A 127 31.20 0.20 5.23
N GLN A 128 31.10 -0.67 4.23
CA GLN A 128 31.31 -0.31 2.84
C GLN A 128 30.04 -0.58 2.04
N VAL A 129 29.61 0.41 1.27
CA VAL A 129 28.47 0.32 0.36
C VAL A 129 28.94 0.64 -1.04
N ASN A 130 28.64 -0.25 -1.98
CA ASN A 130 29.03 -0.13 -3.38
C ASN A 130 27.80 0.00 -4.28
N LYS A 131 27.96 0.73 -5.38
CA LYS A 131 27.04 0.64 -6.51
C LYS A 131 27.46 -0.58 -7.35
N ILE A 132 26.62 -1.61 -7.35
CA ILE A 132 26.91 -2.92 -7.97
C ILE A 132 26.61 -2.90 -9.46
N ASP A 133 25.41 -2.43 -9.85
CA ASP A 133 25.00 -2.33 -11.26
C ASP A 133 24.06 -1.14 -11.48
N SER A 134 23.87 -0.74 -12.73
CA SER A 134 22.95 0.30 -13.16
C SER A 134 22.54 0.11 -14.61
N ALA A 135 21.29 -0.31 -14.82
CA ALA A 135 20.69 -0.51 -16.14
C ALA A 135 19.20 -0.15 -16.11
N ARG A 136 18.59 0.08 -17.27
CA ARG A 136 17.12 0.32 -17.43
C ARG A 136 16.57 1.42 -16.52
N HIS A 137 17.34 2.51 -16.37
CA HIS A 137 17.04 3.61 -15.45
C HIS A 137 16.93 3.22 -13.97
N CYS A 138 17.39 2.01 -13.61
CA CYS A 138 17.49 1.49 -12.26
C CYS A 138 18.95 1.34 -11.84
N ALA A 139 19.16 1.12 -10.54
CA ALA A 139 20.46 0.82 -9.98
C ALA A 139 20.33 -0.18 -8.82
N LEU A 140 21.39 -0.95 -8.62
CA LEU A 140 21.57 -1.88 -7.52
C LEU A 140 22.73 -1.40 -6.66
N TYR A 141 22.47 -1.20 -5.38
CA TYR A 141 23.46 -0.83 -4.37
C TYR A 141 23.49 -1.89 -3.29
N GLY A 142 24.62 -2.05 -2.61
CA GLY A 142 24.69 -3.00 -1.51
C GLY A 142 26.03 -3.06 -0.82
N GLY A 143 26.04 -3.77 0.30
CA GLY A 143 27.22 -4.09 1.07
C GLY A 143 26.95 -5.32 1.95
N GLN A 144 27.97 -5.75 2.68
CA GLN A 144 27.82 -6.80 3.67
C GLN A 144 27.48 -6.20 5.04
N VAL A 145 26.56 -6.84 5.76
CA VAL A 145 26.19 -6.45 7.12
C VAL A 145 27.41 -6.67 8.02
N SER A 146 28.01 -5.56 8.46
CA SER A 146 29.16 -5.56 9.35
C SER A 146 28.83 -4.99 10.73
N LYS A 147 27.75 -4.21 10.84
CA LYS A 147 27.28 -3.60 12.10
C LYS A 147 26.14 -4.42 12.70
N VAL A 148 26.14 -4.56 14.02
CA VAL A 148 25.10 -5.31 14.74
C VAL A 148 23.74 -4.63 14.56
N ALA A 149 22.81 -5.32 13.92
CA ALA A 149 21.45 -4.84 13.74
C ALA A 149 20.69 -4.87 15.08
N LYS A 150 19.94 -3.80 15.37
CA LYS A 150 19.05 -3.75 16.53
C LYS A 150 17.83 -4.65 16.28
N PRO A 151 17.25 -5.26 17.33
CA PRO A 151 15.96 -5.94 17.21
C PRO A 151 14.90 -5.00 16.62
N PHE A 152 14.13 -5.49 15.66
CA PHE A 152 13.06 -4.71 15.04
C PHE A 152 11.75 -4.84 15.82
N VAL A 153 11.12 -3.71 16.12
CA VAL A 153 9.80 -3.65 16.75
C VAL A 153 8.93 -2.69 15.95
N LEU A 154 7.90 -3.22 15.27
CA LEU A 154 7.03 -2.42 14.39
C LEU A 154 6.39 -1.23 15.14
N ALA A 155 6.01 -1.42 16.39
CA ALA A 155 5.39 -0.39 17.22
C ALA A 155 6.24 0.86 17.42
N GLN A 156 7.58 0.77 17.33
CA GLN A 156 8.47 1.92 17.44
C GLN A 156 8.41 2.84 16.21
N TRP A 157 7.88 2.35 15.10
CA TRP A 157 7.68 3.11 13.86
C TRP A 157 6.24 3.62 13.72
N GLN A 158 5.35 3.24 14.63
CA GLN A 158 3.96 3.65 14.60
C GLN A 158 3.81 5.05 15.20
N THR A 159 3.04 5.90 14.53
CA THR A 159 2.57 7.17 15.07
C THR A 159 1.08 7.09 15.32
N THR A 160 0.63 7.70 16.42
CA THR A 160 -0.79 7.88 16.72
C THR A 160 -1.08 9.36 16.88
N GLN A 161 -2.14 9.82 16.24
CA GLN A 161 -2.58 11.22 16.31
C GLN A 161 -4.08 11.29 16.53
N THR A 162 -4.52 12.22 17.39
CA THR A 162 -5.92 12.62 17.45
C THR A 162 -6.18 13.63 16.35
N ILE A 163 -7.19 13.37 15.53
CA ILE A 163 -7.62 14.26 14.45
C ILE A 163 -9.04 14.75 14.71
N GLU A 164 -9.36 15.92 14.18
CA GLU A 164 -10.71 16.47 14.20
C GLU A 164 -11.18 16.76 12.77
N ILE A 165 -12.35 16.22 12.41
CA ILE A 165 -13.01 16.44 11.12
C ILE A 165 -14.50 16.56 11.37
N ALA A 166 -15.14 17.59 10.81
CA ALA A 166 -16.58 17.84 10.97
C ALA A 166 -17.07 17.81 12.45
N GLY A 167 -16.25 18.32 13.38
CA GLY A 167 -16.53 18.33 14.82
C GLY A 167 -16.39 16.98 15.52
N LEU A 168 -15.98 15.92 14.82
CA LEU A 168 -15.70 14.61 15.40
C LEU A 168 -14.22 14.44 15.65
N GLN A 169 -13.84 14.14 16.89
CA GLN A 169 -12.47 13.81 17.28
C GLN A 169 -12.29 12.29 17.41
N TYR A 170 -11.21 11.76 16.84
CA TYR A 170 -10.88 10.33 16.87
C TYR A 170 -9.39 10.08 16.60
N GLN A 171 -8.89 8.92 17.01
CA GLN A 171 -7.47 8.59 16.94
C GLN A 171 -7.12 7.79 15.69
N ILE A 172 -6.00 8.11 15.04
CA ILE A 172 -5.52 7.42 13.85
C ILE A 172 -4.09 6.94 14.04
N CYS A 173 -3.87 5.66 13.77
CA CYS A 173 -2.55 5.05 13.70
C CYS A 173 -1.98 5.20 12.28
N SER A 174 -0.67 5.40 12.15
CA SER A 174 0.01 5.44 10.86
C SER A 174 1.42 4.84 10.93
N LEU A 175 1.90 4.30 9.80
CA LEU A 175 3.24 3.76 9.61
C LEU A 175 3.90 4.43 8.39
N PRO A 176 5.24 4.58 8.37
CA PRO A 176 5.95 5.01 7.17
C PRO A 176 5.60 4.13 5.96
N GLY A 177 5.10 4.76 4.90
CA GLY A 177 4.64 4.07 3.68
C GLY A 177 3.12 4.02 3.53
N VAL A 178 2.35 4.33 4.58
CA VAL A 178 0.90 4.59 4.45
C VAL A 178 0.67 5.94 3.77
N PHE A 179 -0.40 6.04 2.97
CA PHE A 179 -0.77 7.29 2.31
C PHE A 179 -0.93 8.44 3.32
N ASN A 180 -0.32 9.58 2.99
CA ASN A 180 -0.27 10.78 3.81
C ASN A 180 0.15 10.53 5.27
N HIS A 181 1.15 9.67 5.48
CA HIS A 181 1.65 9.31 6.81
C HIS A 181 1.82 10.51 7.75
N GLY A 182 1.17 10.44 8.92
CA GLY A 182 1.21 11.48 9.95
C GLY A 182 0.40 12.74 9.67
N GLN A 183 -0.43 12.76 8.62
CA GLN A 183 -1.25 13.92 8.25
C GLN A 183 -2.63 13.49 7.73
N VAL A 184 -3.63 14.37 7.84
CA VAL A 184 -4.94 14.17 7.20
C VAL A 184 -4.88 14.73 5.78
N ASP A 185 -5.25 13.92 4.78
CA ASP A 185 -5.29 14.37 3.39
C ASP A 185 -6.38 15.43 3.18
N THR A 186 -6.07 16.48 2.43
CA THR A 186 -6.99 17.59 2.18
C THR A 186 -8.25 17.13 1.45
N GLY A 187 -8.11 16.20 0.49
CA GLY A 187 -9.25 15.61 -0.22
C GLY A 187 -10.15 14.83 0.74
N THR A 188 -9.57 13.97 1.58
CA THR A 188 -10.30 13.24 2.64
C THR A 188 -11.02 14.20 3.60
N ARG A 189 -10.39 15.30 3.99
CA ARG A 189 -11.02 16.33 4.83
C ARG A 189 -12.23 16.95 4.13
N VAL A 190 -12.07 17.40 2.89
CA VAL A 190 -13.16 17.98 2.08
C VAL A 190 -14.33 17.00 1.92
N LEU A 191 -14.03 15.71 1.67
CA LEU A 191 -15.02 14.64 1.58
C LEU A 191 -15.87 14.54 2.85
N LEU A 192 -15.22 14.41 4.00
CA LEU A 192 -15.88 14.13 5.28
C LEU A 192 -16.61 15.36 5.84
N GLU A 193 -16.09 16.56 5.63
CA GLU A 193 -16.76 17.83 5.98
C GLU A 193 -18.00 18.10 5.12
N ASN A 194 -18.11 17.48 3.95
CA ASN A 194 -19.23 17.65 3.01
C ASN A 194 -19.91 16.31 2.68
N LEU A 195 -19.85 15.33 3.59
CA LEU A 195 -20.41 14.01 3.36
C LEU A 195 -21.94 14.11 3.25
N PRO A 196 -22.55 13.82 2.08
CA PRO A 196 -23.99 13.93 1.91
C PRO A 196 -24.72 12.82 2.71
N PRO A 197 -26.03 12.93 2.95
CA PRO A 197 -26.81 11.83 3.49
C PRO A 197 -26.66 10.56 2.64
N TYR A 198 -26.46 9.42 3.29
CA TYR A 198 -26.31 8.11 2.64
C TYR A 198 -26.99 7.00 3.44
N HIS A 199 -27.29 5.88 2.76
CA HIS A 199 -27.89 4.71 3.38
C HIS A 199 -26.85 3.95 4.22
N GLY A 200 -27.22 3.61 5.46
CA GLY A 200 -26.43 2.70 6.29
C GLY A 200 -26.49 1.26 5.76
N GLY A 201 -26.21 0.27 6.60
CA GLY A 201 -26.13 -1.13 6.18
C GLY A 201 -24.69 -1.56 6.05
N ARG A 202 -24.25 -2.00 4.86
CA ARG A 202 -22.86 -2.44 4.64
C ARG A 202 -22.12 -1.41 3.80
N VAL A 203 -21.17 -0.69 4.41
CA VAL A 203 -20.46 0.42 3.79
C VAL A 203 -19.00 0.06 3.57
N LEU A 204 -18.47 0.34 2.37
CA LEU A 204 -17.08 0.12 2.03
C LEU A 204 -16.28 1.43 2.07
N ASP A 205 -15.16 1.42 2.79
CA ASP A 205 -14.05 2.36 2.62
C ASP A 205 -12.98 1.71 1.73
N PHE A 206 -12.95 2.09 0.45
CA PHE A 206 -12.05 1.52 -0.54
C PHE A 206 -10.76 2.34 -0.65
N GLY A 207 -9.60 1.67 -0.55
CA GLY A 207 -8.31 2.35 -0.44
C GLY A 207 -8.18 3.05 0.92
N CYS A 208 -8.49 2.32 2.00
CA CYS A 208 -8.76 2.93 3.31
C CYS A 208 -7.55 3.63 3.94
N GLY A 209 -6.32 3.34 3.50
CA GLY A 209 -5.12 3.92 4.08
C GLY A 209 -5.05 3.68 5.60
N ALA A 210 -4.96 4.76 6.37
CA ALA A 210 -4.95 4.70 7.84
C ALA A 210 -6.33 4.47 8.50
N GLY A 211 -7.39 4.32 7.70
CA GLY A 211 -8.76 4.07 8.18
C GLY A 211 -9.55 5.32 8.57
N ILE A 212 -9.16 6.50 8.06
CA ILE A 212 -9.79 7.79 8.42
C ILE A 212 -11.28 7.79 8.06
N ILE A 213 -11.61 7.45 6.82
CA ILE A 213 -13.00 7.48 6.32
C ILE A 213 -13.84 6.44 7.05
N GLY A 214 -13.41 5.18 7.10
CA GLY A 214 -14.20 4.14 7.74
C GLY A 214 -14.38 4.33 9.26
N CYS A 215 -13.38 4.86 9.98
CA CYS A 215 -13.55 5.18 11.41
C CYS A 215 -14.59 6.30 11.60
N PHE A 216 -14.54 7.35 10.77
CA PHE A 216 -15.52 8.43 10.78
C PHE A 216 -16.95 7.91 10.54
N VAL A 217 -17.13 7.04 9.54
CA VAL A 217 -18.43 6.42 9.22
C VAL A 217 -18.96 5.60 10.40
N ALA A 218 -18.13 4.75 10.99
CA ALA A 218 -18.55 3.91 12.12
C ALA A 218 -18.92 4.74 13.36
N LEU A 219 -18.21 5.84 13.62
CA LEU A 219 -18.49 6.74 14.75
C LEU A 219 -19.76 7.57 14.55
N THR A 220 -20.04 8.00 13.31
CA THR A 220 -21.20 8.85 13.01
C THR A 220 -22.49 8.06 12.79
N LYS A 221 -22.41 6.79 12.36
CA LYS A 221 -23.58 5.97 12.02
C LYS A 221 -23.47 4.55 12.57
N LYS A 222 -23.78 4.38 13.87
CA LYS A 222 -23.59 3.15 14.65
C LYS A 222 -24.25 1.88 14.09
N ASP A 223 -25.33 2.01 13.31
CA ASP A 223 -26.00 0.86 12.67
C ASP A 223 -25.33 0.40 11.36
N THR A 224 -24.13 0.91 11.05
CA THR A 224 -23.40 0.61 9.82
C THR A 224 -22.33 -0.45 10.07
N LYS A 225 -22.37 -1.53 9.30
CA LYS A 225 -21.28 -2.50 9.17
C LYS A 225 -20.25 -1.94 8.20
N VAL A 226 -19.19 -1.35 8.75
CA VAL A 226 -18.09 -0.80 7.95
C VAL A 226 -17.12 -1.91 7.56
N VAL A 227 -16.74 -1.90 6.29
CA VAL A 227 -15.65 -2.70 5.74
C VAL A 227 -14.62 -1.74 5.18
N MET A 228 -13.36 -1.93 5.52
CA MET A 228 -12.22 -1.21 4.96
C MET A 228 -11.41 -2.16 4.10
N SER A 229 -10.94 -1.69 2.94
CA SER A 229 -10.04 -2.49 2.10
C SER A 229 -8.88 -1.68 1.57
N ASP A 230 -7.70 -2.28 1.54
CA ASP A 230 -6.52 -1.68 0.94
C ASP A 230 -5.60 -2.77 0.36
N VAL A 231 -4.80 -2.41 -0.64
CA VAL A 231 -3.78 -3.31 -1.21
C VAL A 231 -2.53 -3.35 -0.31
N SER A 232 -2.29 -2.31 0.48
CA SER A 232 -1.12 -2.17 1.34
C SER A 232 -1.30 -2.87 2.69
N ALA A 233 -0.38 -3.77 3.04
CA ALA A 233 -0.33 -4.40 4.35
C ALA A 233 -0.14 -3.37 5.49
N LEU A 234 0.60 -2.29 5.21
CA LEU A 234 0.80 -1.20 6.16
C LEU A 234 -0.51 -0.45 6.43
N ALA A 235 -1.29 -0.18 5.37
CA ALA A 235 -2.59 0.45 5.47
C ALA A 235 -3.57 -0.44 6.25
N VAL A 236 -3.68 -1.72 5.88
CA VAL A 236 -4.53 -2.70 6.60
C VAL A 236 -4.16 -2.78 8.08
N HIS A 237 -2.87 -2.82 8.42
CA HIS A 237 -2.42 -2.80 9.82
C HIS A 237 -2.85 -1.52 10.52
N CYS A 238 -2.59 -0.36 9.93
CA CYS A 238 -2.92 0.93 10.53
C CYS A 238 -4.43 1.12 10.70
N ALA A 239 -5.23 0.77 9.69
CA ALA A 239 -6.69 0.81 9.75
C ALA A 239 -7.25 -0.06 10.88
N LYS A 240 -6.72 -1.28 11.08
CA LYS A 240 -7.08 -2.13 12.23
C LYS A 240 -6.72 -1.47 13.56
N GLN A 241 -5.52 -0.90 13.68
CA GLN A 241 -5.10 -0.21 14.90
C GLN A 241 -5.95 1.04 15.17
N SER A 242 -6.29 1.83 14.15
CA SER A 242 -7.20 2.97 14.24
C SER A 242 -8.59 2.53 14.72
N ALA A 243 -9.15 1.43 14.19
CA ALA A 243 -10.43 0.90 14.67
C ALA A 243 -10.36 0.51 16.16
N LEU A 244 -9.28 -0.19 16.57
CA LEU A 244 -9.06 -0.57 17.97
C LEU A 244 -8.93 0.65 18.90
N LEU A 245 -8.16 1.66 18.51
CA LEU A 245 -7.97 2.90 19.28
C LEU A 245 -9.28 3.66 19.54
N ASN A 246 -10.27 3.49 18.65
CA ASN A 246 -11.60 4.10 18.77
C ASN A 246 -12.68 3.13 19.25
N LYS A 247 -12.31 1.90 19.65
CA LYS A 247 -13.23 0.85 20.12
C LYS A 247 -14.31 0.51 19.08
N LEU A 248 -13.92 0.43 17.81
CA LEU A 248 -14.80 0.15 16.69
C LEU A 248 -14.62 -1.28 16.21
N GLU A 249 -15.74 -1.96 15.94
CA GLU A 249 -15.74 -3.25 15.25
C GLU A 249 -15.87 -3.01 13.75
N ILE A 250 -14.75 -3.12 13.03
CA ILE A 250 -14.65 -2.88 11.59
C ILE A 250 -13.95 -4.06 10.94
N ASP A 251 -14.50 -4.55 9.84
CA ASP A 251 -13.84 -5.57 9.01
C ASP A 251 -12.78 -4.89 8.12
N VAL A 252 -11.51 -5.30 8.23
CA VAL A 252 -10.42 -4.69 7.47
C VAL A 252 -9.69 -5.77 6.66
N VAL A 253 -9.79 -5.66 5.35
CA VAL A 253 -9.43 -6.71 4.38
C VAL A 253 -8.29 -6.22 3.47
N ALA A 254 -7.27 -7.06 3.28
CA ALA A 254 -6.32 -6.85 2.19
C ALA A 254 -6.97 -7.28 0.88
N SER A 255 -7.02 -6.41 -0.12
CA SER A 255 -7.75 -6.67 -1.37
C SER A 255 -7.04 -6.06 -2.57
N ASN A 256 -7.05 -6.78 -3.69
CA ASN A 256 -6.66 -6.24 -4.99
C ASN A 256 -7.91 -5.74 -5.72
N GLY A 257 -8.20 -4.45 -5.59
CA GLY A 257 -9.46 -3.90 -6.08
C GLY A 257 -10.64 -4.47 -5.26
N LEU A 258 -11.70 -4.90 -5.95
CA LEU A 258 -12.93 -5.38 -5.29
C LEU A 258 -12.98 -6.91 -5.11
N GLN A 259 -12.10 -7.67 -5.76
CA GLN A 259 -12.26 -9.12 -5.96
C GLN A 259 -12.26 -9.97 -4.68
N ASP A 260 -11.59 -9.50 -3.61
CA ASP A 260 -11.51 -10.21 -2.34
C ASP A 260 -12.64 -9.81 -1.37
N LEU A 261 -13.57 -8.95 -1.81
CA LEU A 261 -14.67 -8.46 -1.00
C LEU A 261 -15.96 -9.24 -1.31
N SER A 262 -16.74 -9.51 -0.27
CA SER A 262 -18.13 -9.94 -0.48
C SER A 262 -18.95 -8.78 -1.07
N PRO A 263 -19.82 -9.01 -2.07
CA PRO A 263 -20.64 -7.96 -2.70
C PRO A 263 -21.80 -7.49 -1.79
N LYS A 264 -22.68 -6.62 -2.35
CA LYS A 264 -23.87 -6.01 -1.73
C LYS A 264 -23.58 -4.92 -0.69
N PHE A 265 -22.74 -3.96 -1.07
CA PHE A 265 -22.56 -2.71 -0.33
C PHE A 265 -23.70 -1.72 -0.63
N THR A 266 -24.25 -1.10 0.42
CA THR A 266 -25.25 -0.04 0.29
C THR A 266 -24.60 1.29 -0.08
N THR A 267 -23.38 1.54 0.39
CA THR A 267 -22.60 2.72 0.00
C THR A 267 -21.11 2.36 -0.07
N VAL A 268 -20.41 2.88 -1.07
CA VAL A 268 -18.95 2.93 -1.10
C VAL A 268 -18.53 4.38 -0.91
N ILE A 269 -17.62 4.65 0.02
CA ILE A 269 -17.06 5.97 0.28
C ILE A 269 -15.55 5.87 0.08
N THR A 270 -14.94 6.74 -0.73
CA THR A 270 -13.51 6.58 -1.06
C THR A 270 -12.83 7.89 -1.44
N ASN A 271 -11.53 7.95 -1.14
CA ASN A 271 -10.57 8.86 -1.75
C ASN A 271 -9.60 8.00 -2.58
N PRO A 272 -9.91 7.72 -3.86
CA PRO A 272 -9.21 6.71 -4.65
C PRO A 272 -7.76 7.16 -4.96
N PRO A 273 -6.80 6.22 -5.11
CA PRO A 273 -5.43 6.58 -5.45
C PRO A 273 -5.33 7.16 -6.86
N PHE A 274 -4.69 8.32 -7.00
CA PHE A 274 -4.61 9.04 -8.29
C PHE A 274 -3.29 8.84 -9.07
N HIS A 275 -2.27 8.19 -8.49
CA HIS A 275 -0.94 8.06 -9.13
C HIS A 275 -0.21 6.75 -8.77
N THR A 276 0.00 5.88 -9.77
CA THR A 276 0.98 4.78 -9.72
C THR A 276 2.24 5.16 -10.53
N GLY A 277 2.94 6.23 -10.18
CA GLY A 277 4.22 6.60 -10.83
C GLY A 277 4.33 8.08 -11.17
N ILE A 278 5.04 8.39 -12.27
CA ILE A 278 5.20 9.75 -12.84
C ILE A 278 4.04 10.07 -13.82
N GLN A 279 3.31 9.07 -14.31
CA GLN A 279 2.14 9.24 -15.16
C GLN A 279 0.85 8.96 -14.37
N THR A 280 -0.20 9.71 -14.67
CA THR A 280 -1.55 9.47 -14.15
C THR A 280 -2.10 8.19 -14.75
N ASP A 281 -2.08 7.11 -13.99
CA ASP A 281 -2.68 5.84 -14.37
C ASP A 281 -4.15 5.82 -13.94
N TYR A 282 -5.02 6.16 -14.87
CA TYR A 282 -6.47 6.13 -14.65
C TYR A 282 -7.03 4.72 -14.54
N SER A 283 -6.28 3.68 -14.96
CA SER A 283 -6.81 2.32 -15.12
C SER A 283 -7.30 1.72 -13.80
N VAL A 284 -6.61 1.98 -12.68
CA VAL A 284 -7.02 1.47 -11.36
C VAL A 284 -8.37 2.04 -10.95
N THR A 285 -8.54 3.36 -11.09
CA THR A 285 -9.80 4.02 -10.73
C THR A 285 -10.91 3.64 -11.71
N GLU A 286 -10.63 3.60 -13.02
CA GLU A 286 -11.61 3.20 -14.03
C GLU A 286 -12.11 1.77 -13.82
N ASN A 287 -11.20 0.83 -13.54
CA ASN A 287 -11.53 -0.57 -13.24
C ASN A 287 -12.35 -0.70 -11.96
N PHE A 288 -11.97 0.05 -10.91
CA PHE A 288 -12.74 0.12 -9.67
C PHE A 288 -14.17 0.62 -9.94
N ILE A 289 -14.32 1.78 -10.60
CA ILE A 289 -15.63 2.37 -10.90
C ILE A 289 -16.46 1.43 -11.78
N ALA A 290 -15.86 0.81 -12.80
CA ALA A 290 -16.55 -0.14 -13.66
C ALA A 290 -17.02 -1.39 -12.90
N GLY A 291 -16.21 -1.89 -11.96
CA GLY A 291 -16.52 -3.07 -11.16
C GLY A 291 -17.65 -2.86 -10.14
N LEU A 292 -17.84 -1.63 -9.65
CA LEU A 292 -18.78 -1.32 -8.55
C LEU A 292 -20.23 -1.76 -8.81
N LYS A 293 -20.68 -1.84 -10.07
CA LYS A 293 -22.02 -2.35 -10.40
C LYS A 293 -22.25 -3.76 -9.84
N ASN A 294 -21.20 -4.59 -9.75
CA ASN A 294 -21.33 -5.95 -9.24
C ASN A 294 -21.27 -6.02 -7.70
N TYR A 295 -20.84 -4.95 -7.04
CA TYR A 295 -20.59 -4.92 -5.60
C TYR A 295 -21.61 -4.07 -4.84
N LEU A 296 -22.27 -3.11 -5.47
CA LEU A 296 -23.33 -2.32 -4.84
C LEU A 296 -24.63 -3.15 -4.69
N THR A 297 -25.58 -2.67 -3.88
CA THR A 297 -27.01 -3.05 -3.95
C THR A 297 -27.69 -2.32 -5.11
N SER A 298 -28.96 -2.64 -5.44
CA SER A 298 -29.70 -1.96 -6.51
C SER A 298 -29.84 -0.45 -6.26
N GLU A 299 -30.10 -0.07 -5.00
CA GLU A 299 -30.17 1.31 -4.52
C GLU A 299 -28.83 1.82 -3.96
N GLY A 300 -27.73 1.13 -4.30
CA GLY A 300 -26.42 1.46 -3.77
C GLY A 300 -25.85 2.76 -4.35
N SER A 301 -24.96 3.40 -3.61
CA SER A 301 -24.28 4.63 -4.04
C SER A 301 -22.77 4.58 -3.89
N LEU A 302 -22.09 5.40 -4.68
CA LEU A 302 -20.68 5.74 -4.53
C LEU A 302 -20.58 7.21 -4.10
N ILE A 303 -19.82 7.49 -3.06
CA ILE A 303 -19.41 8.83 -2.67
C ILE A 303 -17.89 8.90 -2.79
N LEU A 304 -17.37 9.86 -3.55
CA LEU A 304 -15.93 9.99 -3.71
C LEU A 304 -15.49 11.44 -3.77
N VAL A 305 -14.25 11.67 -3.36
CA VAL A 305 -13.54 12.92 -3.64
C VAL A 305 -12.53 12.67 -4.76
N ALA A 306 -12.41 13.61 -5.69
CA ALA A 306 -11.45 13.56 -6.78
C ALA A 306 -10.78 14.92 -6.98
N ASN A 307 -9.53 14.90 -7.45
CA ASN A 307 -8.87 16.12 -7.89
C ASN A 307 -9.62 16.75 -9.08
N GLN A 308 -9.83 18.06 -9.05
CA GLN A 308 -10.65 18.79 -10.02
C GLN A 308 -10.10 18.69 -11.46
N PHE A 309 -8.78 18.61 -11.63
CA PHE A 309 -8.16 18.52 -12.95
C PHE A 309 -8.38 17.17 -13.65
N LEU A 310 -8.89 16.16 -12.93
CA LEU A 310 -9.16 14.83 -13.46
C LEU A 310 -10.59 14.77 -14.03
N ARG A 311 -10.76 14.04 -15.14
CA ARG A 311 -12.05 13.90 -15.86
C ARG A 311 -13.01 12.90 -15.19
N TYR A 312 -13.27 13.05 -13.89
CA TYR A 312 -14.14 12.12 -13.15
C TYR A 312 -15.60 12.21 -13.55
N ALA A 313 -16.12 13.41 -13.85
CA ALA A 313 -17.53 13.58 -14.21
C ALA A 313 -17.94 12.69 -15.39
N GLU A 314 -17.20 12.77 -16.51
CA GLU A 314 -17.45 11.93 -17.70
C GLU A 314 -17.35 10.43 -17.40
N LEU A 315 -16.40 10.01 -16.56
CA LEU A 315 -16.22 8.61 -16.18
C LEU A 315 -17.39 8.11 -15.32
N LEU A 316 -17.86 8.92 -14.37
CA LEU A 316 -18.95 8.57 -13.47
C LEU A 316 -20.28 8.55 -14.21
N GLU A 317 -20.55 9.51 -15.10
CA GLU A 317 -21.78 9.57 -15.91
C GLU A 317 -21.92 8.38 -16.86
N LYS A 318 -20.79 7.80 -17.31
CA LYS A 318 -20.79 6.56 -18.11
C LYS A 318 -21.16 5.30 -17.32
N ARG A 319 -21.20 5.37 -15.99
CA ARG A 319 -21.26 4.19 -15.10
C ARG A 319 -22.40 4.25 -14.09
N PHE A 320 -22.86 5.45 -13.73
CA PHE A 320 -23.94 5.69 -12.79
C PHE A 320 -25.06 6.47 -13.47
N LYS A 321 -26.32 6.20 -13.11
CA LYS A 321 -27.48 6.90 -13.68
C LYS A 321 -27.57 8.34 -13.24
N ALA A 322 -27.20 8.62 -12.00
CA ALA A 322 -27.22 9.97 -11.47
C ALA A 322 -25.87 10.25 -10.80
N VAL A 323 -25.27 11.38 -11.15
CA VAL A 323 -24.02 11.89 -10.61
C VAL A 323 -24.28 13.31 -10.14
N ASN A 324 -24.23 13.52 -8.82
CA ASN A 324 -24.47 14.81 -8.20
C ASN A 324 -23.15 15.37 -7.65
N LEU A 325 -22.83 16.61 -8.02
CA LEU A 325 -21.72 17.35 -7.43
C LEU A 325 -22.17 17.93 -6.09
N ILE A 326 -21.61 17.44 -5.00
CA ILE A 326 -21.96 17.85 -3.63
C ILE A 326 -21.16 19.08 -3.20
N LYS A 327 -19.87 19.07 -3.52
CA LYS A 327 -18.95 20.17 -3.20
C LYS A 327 -17.90 20.29 -4.27
N GLN A 328 -17.54 21.52 -4.60
CA GLN A 328 -16.37 21.83 -5.42
C GLN A 328 -15.52 22.89 -4.71
N THR A 329 -14.21 22.65 -4.68
CA THR A 329 -13.18 23.61 -4.26
C THR A 329 -12.26 23.89 -5.45
N THR A 330 -11.19 24.67 -5.23
CA THR A 330 -10.16 24.91 -6.25
C THR A 330 -9.30 23.69 -6.58
N GLN A 331 -9.34 22.66 -5.74
CA GLN A 331 -8.50 21.46 -5.88
C GLN A 331 -9.31 20.17 -5.97
N PHE A 332 -10.49 20.11 -5.34
CA PHE A 332 -11.24 18.87 -5.15
C PHE A 332 -12.71 19.01 -5.51
N SER A 333 -13.30 17.92 -5.98
CA SER A 333 -14.74 17.76 -6.18
C SER A 333 -15.24 16.53 -5.44
N VAL A 334 -16.36 16.67 -4.72
CA VAL A 334 -17.05 15.57 -4.01
C VAL A 334 -18.30 15.21 -4.80
N TYR A 335 -18.40 13.94 -5.18
CA TYR A 335 -19.51 13.41 -5.97
C TYR A 335 -20.32 12.41 -5.17
N LEU A 336 -21.64 12.41 -5.38
CA LEU A 336 -22.57 11.34 -5.00
C LEU A 336 -23.13 10.71 -6.27
N CYS A 337 -22.86 9.42 -6.47
CA CYS A 337 -23.26 8.67 -7.64
C CYS A 337 -24.24 7.56 -7.24
N GLN A 338 -25.40 7.50 -7.88
CA GLN A 338 -26.44 6.50 -7.59
C GLN A 338 -26.48 5.42 -8.66
N ARG A 339 -26.66 4.17 -8.24
CA ARG A 339 -26.61 3.02 -9.16
C ARG A 339 -27.85 2.82 -10.04
N SER A 340 -29.09 3.01 -9.55
CA SER A 340 -30.32 2.49 -10.25
C SER A 340 -30.31 2.81 -11.74
N LYS A 341 -30.77 2.05 -12.74
CA LYS A 341 -31.22 0.66 -12.86
C LYS A 341 -30.09 -0.23 -13.40
#